data_AF-K1ZJU3-F1
#
_entry.id   AF-K1ZJU3-F1
#
_cell.length_a   1.000
_cell.length_b   1.000
_cell.length_c   1.000
_cell.angle_alpha   90.00
_cell.angle_beta   90.00
_cell.angle_gamma   90.00
#
_symmetry.space_group_name_H-M   'P 1'
#
loop_
_entity.id
_entity.type
_entity.pdbx_description
1 polymer ?
#
loop_
_entity_poly.entity_id
_entity_poly.type
_entity_poly.pdbx_seq_one_letter_code
_entity_poly.pdbx_strand_id
1 'polypeptide(L)'
;NSELSKDLLLNLFFPNSPLHDGAVVISGNQVMAAGVVLPLTEKDMAYKVGTRHKAAIGITEQTDAIAIVVSEEQGTVSLSIDGDLKKQSSPEKLRETLRKLLN
;
A
#
# COMPACT_ATOMS: atom_id res chain seq x y z
N ASN A 1 8.18 -17.14 2.85
CA ASN A 1 7.14 -16.36 3.55
C ASN A 1 7.57 -16.14 4.98
N SER A 2 7.41 -14.93 5.49
CA SER A 2 7.77 -14.56 6.87
C SER A 2 6.51 -14.15 7.65
N GLU A 3 6.50 -14.37 8.95
CA GLU A 3 5.44 -13.85 9.82
C GLU A 3 5.43 -12.30 9.78
N LEU A 4 4.24 -11.72 9.70
CA LEU A 4 4.05 -10.29 9.68
C LEU A 4 4.45 -9.68 11.02
N SER A 5 5.41 -8.76 10.99
CA SER A 5 5.79 -7.98 12.16
C SER A 5 6.12 -6.54 11.78
N LYS A 6 6.02 -5.64 12.75
CA LYS A 6 6.36 -4.22 12.58
C LYS A 6 7.81 -4.05 12.10
N ASP A 7 8.74 -4.74 12.76
CA ASP A 7 10.18 -4.60 12.46
C ASP A 7 10.52 -5.13 11.07
N LEU A 8 9.86 -6.21 10.64
CA LEU A 8 9.99 -6.70 9.28
C LEU A 8 9.54 -5.66 8.25
N LEU A 9 8.35 -5.07 8.43
CA LEU A 9 7.84 -4.05 7.50
C LEU A 9 8.77 -2.83 7.43
N LEU A 10 9.27 -2.36 8.56
CA LEU A 10 10.22 -1.24 8.61
C LEU A 10 11.52 -1.56 7.86
N ASN A 11 12.05 -2.76 8.02
CA ASN A 11 13.27 -3.19 7.33
C ASN A 11 13.05 -3.38 5.81
N LEU A 12 11.89 -3.88 5.40
CA LEU A 12 11.58 -4.07 3.98
C LEU A 12 11.52 -2.73 3.23
N PHE A 13 10.96 -1.69 3.83
CA PHE A 13 10.87 -0.36 3.24
C PHE A 13 12.06 0.57 3.56
N PHE A 14 13.13 0.06 4.18
CA PHE A 14 14.32 0.85 4.43
C PHE A 14 15.00 1.22 3.10
N PRO A 15 15.22 2.51 2.76
CA PRO A 15 15.62 2.94 1.41
C PRO A 15 16.90 2.31 0.83
N ASN A 16 17.77 1.76 1.67
CA ASN A 16 19.01 1.12 1.22
C ASN A 16 18.91 -0.42 1.14
N SER A 17 17.71 -0.98 1.35
CA SER A 17 17.46 -2.43 1.24
C SER A 17 17.19 -2.81 -0.22
N PRO A 18 17.70 -3.94 -0.74
CA PRO A 18 17.37 -4.40 -2.09
C PRO A 18 15.86 -4.58 -2.36
N LEU A 19 15.04 -4.70 -1.31
CA LEU A 19 13.60 -5.00 -1.39
C LEU A 19 12.69 -3.77 -1.23
N HIS A 20 13.26 -2.58 -1.02
CA HIS A 20 12.48 -1.37 -0.72
C HIS A 20 11.73 -0.81 -1.93
N ASP A 21 12.22 -1.13 -3.13
CA ASP A 21 11.65 -0.64 -4.38
C ASP A 21 10.59 -1.61 -4.88
N GLY A 22 9.32 -1.26 -4.63
CA GLY A 22 8.16 -2.06 -4.99
C GLY A 22 7.18 -2.23 -3.84
N ALA A 23 6.24 -3.15 -4.01
CA ALA A 23 5.20 -3.45 -3.04
C ALA A 23 5.56 -4.66 -2.17
N VAL A 24 5.01 -4.65 -0.95
CA VAL A 24 4.98 -5.81 -0.06
C VAL A 24 3.59 -6.43 -0.13
N VAL A 25 3.52 -7.72 -0.45
CA VAL A 25 2.28 -8.48 -0.55
C VAL A 25 2.07 -9.28 0.72
N ILE A 26 0.93 -9.08 1.37
CA ILE A 26 0.55 -9.72 2.64
C ILE A 26 -0.69 -10.55 2.41
N SER A 27 -0.72 -11.78 2.93
CA SER A 27 -1.90 -12.63 2.95
C SER A 27 -2.02 -13.29 4.32
N GLY A 28 -3.18 -13.16 4.97
CA GLY A 28 -3.35 -13.49 6.38
C GLY A 28 -2.32 -12.75 7.24
N ASN A 29 -1.61 -13.48 8.10
CA ASN A 29 -0.54 -12.95 8.95
C ASN A 29 0.87 -13.19 8.38
N GLN A 30 1.00 -13.31 7.06
CA GLN A 30 2.29 -13.59 6.40
C GLN A 30 2.63 -12.58 5.31
N VAL A 31 3.90 -12.21 5.26
CA VAL A 31 4.50 -11.53 4.10
C VAL A 31 4.82 -12.60 3.05
N MET A 32 4.14 -12.50 1.92
CA MET A 32 4.26 -13.40 0.77
C MET A 32 5.43 -13.02 -0.13
N ALA A 33 5.58 -11.72 -0.39
CA ALA A 33 6.63 -11.16 -1.23
C ALA A 33 6.92 -9.70 -0.88
N ALA A 34 8.08 -9.21 -1.30
CA ALA A 34 8.51 -7.81 -1.21
C ALA A 34 9.26 -7.43 -2.49
N GLY A 35 9.36 -6.12 -2.80
CA GLY A 35 9.94 -5.65 -4.06
C GLY A 35 9.09 -6.00 -5.28
N VAL A 36 7.77 -6.15 -5.10
CA VAL A 36 6.85 -6.56 -6.18
C VAL A 36 6.50 -5.36 -7.05
N VAL A 37 6.68 -5.50 -8.36
CA VAL A 37 6.19 -4.52 -9.33
C VAL A 37 4.69 -4.74 -9.55
N LEU A 38 3.90 -3.70 -9.29
CA LEU A 38 2.45 -3.73 -9.47
C LEU A 38 2.03 -3.01 -10.75
N PRO A 39 0.89 -3.37 -11.35
CA PRO A 39 0.32 -2.61 -12.46
C PRO A 39 0.00 -1.18 -12.01
N LEU A 40 0.24 -0.21 -12.89
CA LEU A 40 -0.12 1.18 -12.65
C LEU A 40 -1.49 1.46 -13.28
N THR A 41 -2.31 2.25 -12.61
CA THR A 41 -3.55 2.76 -13.21
C THR A 41 -3.25 3.70 -14.38
N GLU A 42 -4.09 3.61 -15.41
CA GLU A 42 -4.11 4.52 -16.55
C GLU A 42 -5.17 5.63 -16.38
N LYS A 43 -5.93 5.63 -15.27
CA LYS A 43 -6.93 6.69 -15.02
C LYS A 43 -6.29 8.06 -14.95
N ASP A 44 -6.90 9.01 -15.66
CA ASP A 44 -6.59 10.42 -15.51
C ASP A 44 -7.07 10.90 -14.14
N MET A 45 -6.12 11.36 -13.33
CA MET A 45 -6.38 11.86 -11.99
C MET A 45 -6.47 13.38 -12.00
N ALA A 46 -7.45 13.92 -11.27
CA ALA A 46 -7.63 15.36 -11.10
C ALA A 46 -6.42 16.06 -10.43
N TYR A 47 -5.54 15.30 -9.78
CA TYR A 47 -4.33 15.77 -9.13
C TYR A 47 -3.15 14.86 -9.41
N LYS A 48 -1.93 15.41 -9.39
CA LYS A 48 -0.71 14.62 -9.56
C LYS A 48 -0.53 13.69 -8.38
N VAL A 49 -0.37 12.40 -8.66
CA VAL A 49 -0.04 11.36 -7.70
C VAL A 49 1.24 10.65 -8.11
N GLY A 50 2.06 10.28 -7.13
CA GLY A 50 3.31 9.53 -7.36
C GLY A 50 3.07 8.09 -7.81
N THR A 51 4.14 7.40 -8.22
CA THR A 51 4.11 6.02 -8.73
C THR A 51 3.53 5.01 -7.74
N ARG A 52 3.85 5.11 -6.44
CA ARG A 52 3.26 4.23 -5.39
C ARG A 52 1.74 4.33 -5.33
N HIS A 53 1.19 5.52 -5.49
CA HIS A 53 -0.26 5.72 -5.52
C HIS A 53 -0.86 5.10 -6.77
N LYS A 54 -0.26 5.32 -7.95
CA LYS A 54 -0.73 4.70 -9.20
C LYS A 54 -0.71 3.18 -9.15
N ALA A 55 0.33 2.60 -8.54
CA ALA A 55 0.45 1.17 -8.31
C ALA A 55 -0.65 0.64 -7.38
N ALA A 56 -0.92 1.35 -6.28
CA ALA A 56 -2.01 0.98 -5.36
C ALA A 56 -3.39 1.04 -6.03
N ILE A 57 -3.64 2.05 -6.85
CA ILE A 57 -4.88 2.13 -7.62
C ILE A 57 -4.94 0.99 -8.63
N GLY A 58 -3.91 0.81 -9.45
CA GLY A 58 -3.87 -0.20 -10.50
C GLY A 58 -4.08 -1.63 -9.99
N ILE A 59 -3.47 -2.00 -8.86
CA ILE A 59 -3.69 -3.34 -8.29
C ILE A 59 -5.12 -3.52 -7.75
N THR A 60 -5.69 -2.48 -7.12
CA THR A 60 -7.05 -2.53 -6.55
C THR A 60 -8.15 -2.33 -7.58
N GLU A 61 -7.82 -1.95 -8.81
CA GLU A 61 -8.75 -1.99 -9.95
C GLU A 61 -8.95 -3.40 -10.49
N GLN A 62 -7.94 -4.26 -10.35
CA GLN A 62 -7.90 -5.59 -10.94
C GLN A 62 -8.16 -6.71 -9.93
N THR A 63 -8.17 -6.38 -8.64
CA THR A 63 -8.27 -7.34 -7.53
C THR A 63 -9.08 -6.75 -6.39
N ASP A 64 -9.53 -7.60 -5.47
CA ASP A 64 -10.15 -7.24 -4.19
C ASP A 64 -9.12 -6.87 -3.11
N ALA A 65 -7.84 -6.71 -3.49
CA ALA A 65 -6.80 -6.33 -2.55
C ALA A 65 -7.06 -4.93 -1.98
N ILE A 66 -6.56 -4.71 -0.77
CA ILE A 66 -6.52 -3.40 -0.13
C ILE A 66 -5.07 -2.94 -0.13
N ALA A 67 -4.80 -1.76 -0.67
CA ALA A 67 -3.44 -1.20 -0.72
C ALA A 67 -3.29 -0.01 0.21
N ILE A 68 -2.29 -0.05 1.10
CA ILE A 68 -1.90 1.07 1.96
C ILE A 68 -0.67 1.75 1.32
N VAL A 69 -0.72 3.07 1.18
CA VAL A 69 0.38 3.85 0.62
C VAL A 69 0.80 4.94 1.59
N VAL A 70 2.10 5.08 1.79
CA VAL A 70 2.71 6.24 2.47
C VAL A 70 3.43 7.09 1.43
N SER A 71 3.07 8.36 1.33
CA SER A 71 3.73 9.32 0.45
C SER A 71 5.14 9.62 0.93
N GLU A 72 6.14 9.53 0.05
CA GLU A 72 7.52 9.91 0.37
C GLU A 72 7.67 11.41 0.59
N GLU A 73 6.93 12.19 -0.21
CA GLU A 73 7.05 13.65 -0.23
C GLU A 73 6.36 14.30 0.97
N GLN A 74 5.22 13.73 1.40
CA GLN A 74 4.32 14.38 2.35
C GLN A 74 4.10 13.56 3.63
N GLY A 75 4.56 12.31 3.69
CA GLY A 75 4.28 11.39 4.79
C GLY A 75 2.79 11.02 4.94
N THR A 76 1.95 11.44 4.00
CA THR A 76 0.51 11.19 4.04
C THR A 76 0.20 9.72 3.79
N VAL A 77 -0.73 9.18 4.57
CA VAL A 77 -1.20 7.79 4.40
C VAL A 77 -2.49 7.78 3.61
N SER A 78 -2.57 6.91 2.60
CA SER A 78 -3.75 6.68 1.78
C SER A 78 -4.09 5.20 1.71
N LEU A 79 -5.37 4.91 1.52
CA LEU A 79 -5.89 3.58 1.22
C LEU A 79 -6.44 3.58 -0.21
N SER A 80 -6.11 2.54 -0.98
CA SER A 80 -6.75 2.25 -2.25
C SER A 80 -7.59 0.99 -2.12
N ILE A 81 -8.85 1.06 -2.57
CA ILE A 81 -9.84 -0.02 -2.54
C ILE A 81 -10.71 0.13 -3.79
N ASP A 82 -10.96 -0.94 -4.53
CA ASP A 82 -11.77 -0.94 -5.76
C ASP A 82 -11.37 0.16 -6.77
N GLY A 83 -10.06 0.47 -6.83
CA GLY A 83 -9.51 1.52 -7.68
C GLY A 83 -9.76 2.97 -7.23
N ASP A 84 -10.28 3.17 -6.02
CA ASP A 84 -10.45 4.50 -5.41
C ASP A 84 -9.40 4.75 -4.32
N LEU A 85 -8.67 5.86 -4.46
CA LEU A 85 -7.66 6.30 -3.49
C LEU A 85 -8.25 7.31 -2.49
N LYS A 86 -8.21 6.97 -1.21
CA LYS A 86 -8.71 7.83 -0.11
C LYS A 86 -7.61 8.09 0.92
N LYS A 87 -7.27 9.37 1.10
CA LYS A 87 -6.38 9.84 2.16
C LYS A 87 -6.97 9.54 3.53
N GLN A 88 -6.13 9.11 4.46
CA GLN A 88 -6.51 8.86 5.84
C GLN A 88 -6.21 10.10 6.69
N SER A 89 -7.19 10.54 7.48
CA SER A 89 -7.07 11.73 8.32
C SER A 89 -6.21 11.51 9.56
N SER A 90 -6.13 10.27 10.05
CA SER A 90 -5.28 9.90 11.20
C SER A 90 -4.97 8.39 11.23
N PRO A 91 -3.93 7.96 11.98
CA PRO A 91 -3.64 6.54 12.21
C PRO A 91 -4.81 5.77 12.84
N GLU A 92 -5.59 6.42 13.71
CA GLU A 92 -6.78 5.84 14.36
C GLU A 92 -7.86 5.56 13.31
N LYS A 93 -8.08 6.50 12.38
CA LYS A 93 -9.06 6.32 11.30
C LYS A 93 -8.65 5.22 10.33
N LEU A 94 -7.36 5.14 10.01
CA LEU A 94 -6.80 4.04 9.23
C LEU A 94 -7.06 2.69 9.92
N ARG A 95 -6.76 2.60 11.23
CA ARG A 95 -6.97 1.37 12.01
C ARG A 95 -8.45 0.97 12.06
N GLU A 96 -9.35 1.92 12.25
CA GLU A 96 -10.80 1.69 12.22
C GLU A 96 -11.24 1.15 10.86
N THR A 97 -10.74 1.75 9.78
CA THR A 97 -11.08 1.37 8.40
C THR A 97 -10.56 -0.04 8.08
N LEU A 98 -9.30 -0.34 8.39
CA LEU A 98 -8.72 -1.66 8.17
C LEU A 98 -9.45 -2.76 8.96
N ARG A 99 -9.85 -2.48 10.21
CA ARG A 99 -10.67 -3.42 10.99
C ARG A 99 -12.03 -3.70 10.36
N LYS A 100 -12.62 -2.75 9.63
CA LYS A 100 -13.90 -2.99 8.95
C LYS A 100 -13.76 -3.83 7.68
N LEU A 101 -12.60 -3.76 7.04
CA LEU A 101 -12.37 -4.38 5.74
C LEU A 101 -11.73 -5.77 5.84
N LEU A 102 -10.93 -6.01 6.88
CA LEU A 102 -10.18 -7.25 7.07
C LEU A 102 -10.78 -8.19 8.13
N ASN A 103 -11.92 -7.82 8.73
CA ASN A 103 -12.62 -8.63 9.74
C ASN A 103 -13.76 -9.42 9.12
#